data_AF-A0AAV3XK70-F1
#
_entry.id   AF-A0AAV3XK70-F1
#
_cell.length_a   1.000
_cell.length_b   1.000
_cell.length_c   1.000
_cell.angle_alpha   90.00
_cell.angle_beta   90.00
_cell.angle_gamma   90.00
#
_symmetry.space_group_name_H-M   'P 1'
#
loop_
_entity.id
_entity.type
_entity.pdbx_description
1 polymer ?
#
loop_
_entity_poly.entity_id
_entity_poly.type
_entity_poly.pdbx_seq_one_letter_code
_entity_poly.pdbx_strand_id
1 'polypeptide(L)'
;MSAVLAEFEFAARLNSQARQAATERASFSIQRFYEKCKSGKPGKKGYPRFQKNNRSVEYKTTGWRLSQDRRRIEFTDKNGIGSLKLIGARDLHYYQIDQIKRVRIVRSSDGYYIQFAIQAERNIDIKPIGKTIGLDVGLSAFYTDSQGQKVENPRYLRSSEKALKRLQRQVSRKKNGSRNRKKAINRLGRKHLKVSRQRKEQC
;
A
#
# COMPACT_ATOMS: atom_id res chain seq x y z
N MET A 1 -9.90 -10.11 -24.47
CA MET A 1 -9.34 -8.83 -23.95
C MET A 1 -9.16 -7.76 -25.04
N SER A 2 -9.22 -8.11 -26.33
CA SER A 2 -9.19 -7.17 -27.47
C SER A 2 -10.47 -6.35 -27.63
N ALA A 3 -11.66 -6.93 -27.38
CA ALA A 3 -12.95 -6.27 -27.59
C ALA A 3 -13.15 -5.00 -26.72
N VAL A 4 -12.76 -5.04 -25.44
CA VAL A 4 -12.93 -3.91 -24.50
C VAL A 4 -12.01 -2.71 -24.84
N LEU A 5 -10.95 -2.93 -25.61
CA LEU A 5 -10.02 -1.85 -25.97
C LEU A 5 -10.58 -0.90 -27.02
N ALA A 6 -11.49 -1.40 -27.86
CA ALA A 6 -12.15 -0.58 -28.87
C ALA A 6 -13.11 0.43 -28.23
N GLU A 7 -13.72 0.09 -27.08
CA GLU A 7 -14.72 0.92 -26.42
C GLU A 7 -14.14 2.02 -25.52
N PHE A 8 -12.94 1.83 -24.98
CA PHE A 8 -12.37 2.75 -23.99
C PHE A 8 -10.97 3.23 -24.37
N GLU A 9 -10.90 4.39 -25.02
CA GLU A 9 -9.64 5.02 -25.48
C GLU A 9 -8.60 5.17 -24.35
N PHE A 10 -9.05 5.54 -23.13
CA PHE A 10 -8.15 5.69 -21.99
C PHE A 10 -7.45 4.38 -21.60
N ALA A 11 -8.10 3.22 -21.83
CA ALA A 11 -7.52 1.92 -21.52
C ALA A 11 -6.40 1.57 -22.50
N ALA A 12 -6.51 1.98 -23.77
CA ALA A 12 -5.47 1.79 -24.79
C ALA A 12 -4.17 2.56 -24.46
N ARG A 13 -4.24 3.60 -23.61
CA ARG A 13 -3.07 4.36 -23.15
C ARG A 13 -2.24 3.63 -22.09
N LEU A 14 -2.85 2.68 -21.38
CA LEU A 14 -2.18 1.87 -20.35
C LEU A 14 -1.51 0.64 -20.97
N ASN A 15 -0.35 0.27 -20.42
CA ASN A 15 0.31 -0.99 -20.72
C ASN A 15 -0.63 -2.18 -20.44
N SER A 16 -0.44 -3.26 -21.21
CA SER A 16 -1.25 -4.47 -21.11
C SER A 16 -1.25 -5.08 -19.70
N GLN A 17 -0.11 -5.08 -19.01
CA GLN A 17 0.01 -5.61 -17.65
C GLN A 17 -0.72 -4.76 -16.63
N ALA A 18 -0.72 -3.43 -16.80
CA ALA A 18 -1.49 -2.54 -15.93
C ALA A 18 -2.99 -2.74 -16.06
N ARG A 19 -3.47 -2.95 -17.30
CA ARG A 19 -4.86 -3.33 -17.56
C ARG A 19 -5.21 -4.67 -16.95
N GLN A 20 -4.38 -5.70 -17.17
CA GLN A 20 -4.58 -7.03 -16.60
C GLN A 20 -4.65 -6.99 -15.08
N ALA A 21 -3.74 -6.27 -14.41
CA ALA A 21 -3.75 -6.13 -12.96
C ALA A 21 -5.04 -5.45 -12.44
N ALA A 22 -5.58 -4.47 -13.18
CA ALA A 22 -6.86 -3.85 -12.83
C ALA A 22 -8.04 -4.83 -13.00
N THR A 23 -8.09 -5.56 -14.11
CA THR A 23 -9.11 -6.58 -14.39
C THR A 23 -9.08 -7.70 -13.35
N GLU A 24 -7.90 -8.19 -12.99
CA GLU A 24 -7.73 -9.22 -11.95
C GLU A 24 -8.26 -8.75 -10.61
N ARG A 25 -7.97 -7.51 -10.19
CA ARG A 25 -8.52 -6.96 -8.93
C ARG A 25 -10.04 -6.91 -8.95
N ALA A 26 -10.65 -6.54 -10.08
CA ALA A 26 -12.09 -6.55 -10.23
C ALA A 26 -12.65 -7.98 -10.12
N SER A 27 -12.07 -8.93 -10.86
CA SER A 27 -12.44 -10.35 -10.82
C SER A 27 -12.32 -10.92 -9.41
N PHE A 28 -11.19 -10.72 -8.73
CA PHE A 28 -10.99 -11.18 -7.36
C PHE A 28 -12.00 -10.59 -6.38
N SER A 29 -12.42 -9.34 -6.58
CA SER A 29 -13.45 -8.74 -5.73
C SER A 29 -14.82 -9.40 -5.93
N ILE A 30 -15.15 -9.77 -7.16
CA ILE A 30 -16.40 -10.47 -7.49
C ILE A 30 -16.35 -11.90 -6.94
N GLN A 31 -15.26 -12.62 -7.19
CA GLN A 31 -15.07 -13.98 -6.67
C GLN A 31 -15.20 -14.02 -5.14
N ARG A 32 -14.50 -13.13 -4.43
CA ARG A 32 -14.60 -13.02 -2.97
C ARG A 32 -16.00 -12.71 -2.47
N PHE A 33 -16.80 -11.96 -3.24
CA PHE A 33 -18.19 -11.69 -2.88
C PHE A 33 -19.01 -12.98 -2.94
N TYR A 34 -18.91 -13.74 -4.03
CA TYR A 34 -19.63 -15.02 -4.16
C TYR A 34 -19.16 -16.07 -3.15
N GLU A 35 -17.87 -16.17 -2.88
CA GLU A 35 -17.33 -17.06 -1.83
C GLU A 35 -17.94 -16.73 -0.47
N LYS A 36 -18.07 -15.45 -0.12
CA LYS A 36 -18.72 -15.02 1.13
C LYS A 36 -20.22 -15.26 1.16
N CYS A 37 -20.89 -15.19 0.02
CA CYS A 37 -22.31 -15.56 -0.07
C CYS A 37 -22.50 -17.05 0.20
N LYS A 38 -21.60 -17.90 -0.33
CA LYS A 38 -21.61 -19.35 -0.11
C LYS A 38 -21.18 -19.76 1.30
N SER A 39 -20.31 -19.01 1.96
CA SER A 39 -19.73 -19.39 3.26
C SER A 39 -20.70 -19.35 4.45
N GLY A 40 -22.00 -19.11 4.25
CA GLY A 40 -23.03 -19.14 5.31
C GLY A 40 -22.90 -18.10 6.44
N LYS A 41 -21.83 -17.29 6.44
CA LYS A 41 -21.53 -16.37 7.55
C LYS A 41 -22.65 -15.33 7.73
N PRO A 42 -23.11 -15.10 8.97
CA PRO A 42 -24.10 -14.08 9.26
C PRO A 42 -23.55 -12.68 8.97
N GLY A 43 -24.42 -11.77 8.51
CA GLY A 43 -24.08 -10.38 8.19
C GLY A 43 -24.31 -10.00 6.73
N LYS A 44 -24.39 -8.68 6.48
CA LYS A 44 -24.61 -8.11 5.15
C LYS A 44 -23.39 -8.37 4.25
N LYS A 45 -23.59 -9.10 3.15
CA LYS A 45 -22.60 -9.25 2.07
C LYS A 45 -22.74 -8.05 1.13
N GLY A 46 -21.93 -7.02 1.31
CA GLY A 46 -21.97 -5.84 0.44
C GLY A 46 -21.43 -6.15 -0.96
N TYR A 47 -22.14 -5.69 -2.00
CA TYR A 47 -21.70 -5.84 -3.39
C TYR A 47 -20.34 -5.17 -3.65
N PRO A 48 -19.51 -5.74 -4.54
CA PRO A 48 -18.30 -5.09 -5.02
C PRO A 48 -18.62 -3.70 -5.60
N ARG A 49 -17.82 -2.70 -5.23
CA ARG A 49 -17.95 -1.33 -5.76
C ARG A 49 -16.59 -0.81 -6.20
N PHE A 50 -16.58 -0.05 -7.29
CA PHE A 50 -15.37 0.62 -7.75
C PHE A 50 -14.84 1.63 -6.74
N GLN A 51 -13.52 1.66 -6.58
CA GLN A 51 -12.85 2.62 -5.73
C GLN A 51 -12.84 4.02 -6.37
N LYS A 52 -13.44 5.01 -5.71
CA LYS A 52 -13.55 6.39 -6.23
C LYS A 52 -12.22 7.15 -6.34
N ASN A 53 -11.21 6.79 -5.54
CA ASN A 53 -9.92 7.48 -5.49
C ASN A 53 -8.82 6.42 -5.47
N ASN A 54 -8.63 5.76 -6.61
CA ASN A 54 -7.52 4.83 -6.77
C ASN A 54 -6.20 5.61 -6.75
N ARG A 55 -5.27 5.16 -5.91
CA ARG A 55 -3.98 5.80 -5.68
C ARG A 55 -2.82 4.91 -6.12
N SER A 56 -3.10 3.85 -6.86
CA SER A 56 -2.05 2.93 -7.30
C SER A 56 -2.28 2.36 -8.68
N VAL A 57 -1.20 2.23 -9.42
CA VAL A 57 -1.12 1.51 -10.69
C VAL A 57 -0.04 0.44 -10.53
N GLU A 58 -0.32 -0.77 -10.99
CA GLU A 58 0.61 -1.90 -10.88
C GLU A 58 0.92 -2.45 -12.25
N TYR A 59 2.17 -2.78 -12.45
CA TYR A 59 2.72 -3.42 -13.61
C TYR A 59 3.29 -4.76 -13.14
N LYS A 60 3.05 -5.83 -13.89
CA LYS A 60 3.59 -7.15 -13.57
C LYS A 60 5.01 -7.27 -14.13
N THR A 61 5.16 -8.02 -15.22
CA THR A 61 6.45 -8.32 -15.85
C THR A 61 6.87 -7.31 -16.92
N THR A 62 5.93 -6.55 -17.49
CA THR A 62 6.22 -5.56 -18.55
C THR A 62 5.58 -4.21 -18.22
N GLY A 63 5.95 -3.17 -19.00
CA GLY A 63 5.49 -1.80 -18.79
C GLY A 63 6.43 -0.94 -17.96
N TRP A 64 7.55 -1.52 -17.53
CA TRP A 64 8.60 -0.83 -16.78
C TRP A 64 9.98 -1.38 -17.14
N ARG A 65 11.02 -0.55 -16.98
CA ARG A 65 12.43 -0.94 -17.14
C ARG A 65 13.29 -0.20 -16.13
N LEU A 66 14.22 -0.91 -15.48
CA LEU A 66 15.24 -0.28 -14.65
C LEU A 66 16.45 0.10 -15.50
N SER A 67 17.09 1.23 -15.17
CA SER A 67 18.40 1.57 -15.72
C SER A 67 19.48 0.58 -15.25
N GLN A 68 20.61 0.52 -15.95
CA GLN A 68 21.73 -0.37 -15.58
C GLN A 68 22.22 -0.13 -14.15
N ASP A 69 22.29 1.14 -13.74
CA ASP A 69 22.65 1.58 -12.38
C ASP A 69 21.50 1.47 -11.37
N ARG A 70 20.31 1.02 -11.79
CA ARG A 70 19.08 0.85 -10.99
C ARG A 70 18.66 2.08 -10.18
N ARG A 71 19.13 3.26 -10.56
CA ARG A 71 18.76 4.55 -9.95
C ARG A 71 17.59 5.22 -10.66
N ARG A 72 17.19 4.71 -11.83
CA ARG A 72 16.04 5.19 -12.58
C ARG A 72 15.14 4.04 -12.97
N ILE A 73 13.85 4.34 -13.04
CA ILE A 73 12.85 3.46 -13.62
C ILE A 73 12.14 4.20 -14.76
N GLU A 74 11.92 3.53 -15.86
CA GLU A 74 11.18 4.03 -17.00
C GLU A 74 9.86 3.26 -17.11
N PHE A 75 8.77 3.98 -17.35
CA PHE A 75 7.46 3.40 -17.61
C PHE A 75 7.07 3.64 -19.07
N THR A 76 6.65 2.59 -19.77
CA THR A 76 6.40 2.62 -21.22
C THR A 76 4.93 2.94 -21.57
N ASP A 77 4.18 3.51 -20.63
CA ASP A 77 2.78 3.89 -20.86
C ASP A 77 2.66 5.11 -21.77
N LYS A 78 1.58 5.20 -22.55
CA LYS A 78 1.23 6.38 -23.38
C LYS A 78 0.65 7.54 -22.54
N ASN A 79 1.00 7.58 -21.25
CA ASN A 79 0.57 8.59 -20.29
C ASN A 79 1.69 9.59 -19.94
N GLY A 80 2.86 9.50 -20.58
CA GLY A 80 3.94 10.46 -20.43
C GLY A 80 4.64 10.42 -19.06
N ILE A 81 4.65 9.26 -18.39
CA ILE A 81 5.38 9.10 -17.12
C ILE A 81 6.89 9.16 -17.36
N GLY A 82 7.37 8.49 -18.42
CA GLY A 82 8.77 8.50 -18.82
C GLY A 82 9.72 7.90 -17.78
N SER A 83 10.93 8.45 -17.70
CA SER A 83 11.99 8.01 -16.81
C SER A 83 12.02 8.82 -15.50
N LEU A 84 11.85 8.14 -14.37
CA LEU A 84 11.84 8.70 -13.03
C LEU A 84 13.11 8.31 -12.27
N LYS A 85 13.67 9.25 -11.51
CA LYS A 85 14.74 8.98 -10.56
C LYS A 85 14.18 8.31 -9.30
N LEU A 86 14.77 7.18 -8.90
CA LEU A 86 14.50 6.51 -7.64
C LEU A 86 15.28 7.20 -6.52
N ILE A 87 14.60 7.54 -5.45
CA ILE A 87 15.19 8.13 -4.25
C ILE A 87 14.88 7.22 -3.08
N GLY A 88 15.91 6.59 -2.51
CA GLY A 88 15.78 5.67 -1.39
C GLY A 88 17.13 5.18 -0.91
N ALA A 89 17.18 4.68 0.32
CA ALA A 89 18.40 4.16 0.94
C ALA A 89 18.68 2.67 0.61
N ARG A 90 17.70 1.95 0.04
CA ARG A 90 17.84 0.54 -0.30
C ARG A 90 18.54 0.41 -1.65
N ASP A 91 19.63 -0.35 -1.68
CA ASP A 91 20.26 -0.71 -2.94
C ASP A 91 19.45 -1.79 -3.65
N LEU A 92 19.00 -1.49 -4.87
CA LEU A 92 18.28 -2.44 -5.70
C LEU A 92 19.19 -3.50 -6.30
N HIS A 93 20.52 -3.32 -6.32
CA HIS A 93 21.45 -4.32 -6.84
C HIS A 93 21.43 -5.64 -6.06
N TYR A 94 21.01 -5.59 -4.79
CA TYR A 94 20.86 -6.77 -3.96
C TYR A 94 19.93 -7.85 -4.55
N TYR A 95 18.91 -7.45 -5.32
CA TYR A 95 17.93 -8.38 -5.89
C TYR A 95 18.19 -8.59 -7.38
N GLN A 96 18.06 -9.79 -7.90
CA GLN A 96 18.12 -9.99 -9.34
C GLN A 96 16.85 -9.43 -10.03
N ILE A 97 16.95 -9.04 -11.30
CA ILE A 97 15.83 -8.37 -12.01
C ILE A 97 14.63 -9.31 -12.16
N ASP A 98 14.89 -10.58 -12.44
CA ASP A 98 13.92 -11.65 -12.56
C ASP A 98 13.18 -11.97 -11.24
N GLN A 99 13.79 -11.67 -10.08
CA GLN A 99 13.13 -11.75 -8.78
C GLN A 99 12.04 -10.68 -8.63
N ILE A 100 12.11 -9.56 -9.36
CA ILE A 100 11.08 -8.51 -9.32
C ILE A 100 9.87 -8.96 -10.15
N LYS A 101 8.79 -9.35 -9.48
CA LYS A 101 7.58 -9.86 -10.15
C LYS A 101 6.56 -8.79 -10.48
N ARG A 102 6.50 -7.73 -9.67
CA ARG A 102 5.56 -6.61 -9.87
C ARG A 102 6.18 -5.30 -9.42
N VAL A 103 5.84 -4.23 -10.12
CA VAL A 103 6.16 -2.86 -9.79
C VAL A 103 4.87 -2.06 -9.64
N ARG A 104 4.71 -1.37 -8.52
CA ARG A 104 3.50 -0.58 -8.26
C ARG A 104 3.87 0.87 -7.97
N ILE A 105 3.29 1.78 -8.73
CA ILE A 105 3.29 3.21 -8.42
C ILE A 105 2.20 3.44 -7.36
N VAL A 106 2.55 4.02 -6.22
CA VAL A 106 1.63 4.29 -5.10
C VAL A 106 1.70 5.76 -4.72
N ARG A 107 0.55 6.42 -4.66
CA ARG A 107 0.40 7.79 -4.21
C ARG A 107 0.07 7.86 -2.72
N SER A 108 0.98 8.45 -1.96
CA SER A 108 0.80 8.81 -0.55
C SER A 108 0.43 10.29 -0.40
N SER A 109 0.30 10.76 0.84
CA SER A 109 -0.01 12.16 1.16
C SER A 109 1.19 13.10 1.00
N ASP A 110 2.40 12.56 1.02
CA ASP A 110 3.68 13.26 0.89
C ASP A 110 4.35 13.11 -0.48
N GLY A 111 3.96 12.11 -1.29
CA GLY A 111 4.52 11.93 -2.63
C GLY A 111 4.10 10.64 -3.31
N TYR A 112 4.80 10.31 -4.38
CA TYR A 112 4.69 9.04 -5.09
C TYR A 112 5.83 8.12 -4.68
N TYR A 113 5.52 6.83 -4.60
CA TYR A 113 6.43 5.77 -4.24
C TYR A 113 6.37 4.67 -5.28
N ILE A 114 7.48 3.98 -5.48
CA ILE A 114 7.55 2.79 -6.30
C ILE A 114 7.78 1.62 -5.35
N GLN A 115 6.83 0.69 -5.37
CA GLN A 115 6.85 -0.53 -4.58
C GLN A 115 7.23 -1.69 -5.48
N PHE A 116 8.31 -2.38 -5.14
CA PHE A 116 8.75 -3.60 -5.79
C PHE A 116 8.20 -4.81 -5.01
N ALA A 117 7.52 -5.71 -5.70
CA ALA A 117 7.16 -7.03 -5.16
C ALA A 117 8.21 -8.02 -5.66
N ILE A 118 9.02 -8.51 -4.73
CA ILE A 118 10.17 -9.36 -5.01
C ILE A 118 9.84 -10.79 -4.57
N GLN A 119 10.11 -11.76 -5.42
CA GLN A 119 10.16 -13.16 -5.05
C GLN A 119 11.48 -13.39 -4.32
N ALA A 120 11.38 -13.71 -3.03
CA ALA A 120 12.51 -14.07 -2.21
C ALA A 120 12.27 -15.47 -1.64
N GLU A 121 13.24 -16.36 -1.82
CA GLU A 121 13.29 -17.62 -1.10
C GLU A 121 13.73 -17.33 0.33
N ARG A 122 12.96 -17.82 1.31
CA ARG A 122 13.27 -17.62 2.72
C ARG A 122 13.58 -18.97 3.34
N ASN A 123 14.86 -19.34 3.29
CA ASN A 123 15.37 -20.46 4.05
C ASN A 123 15.67 -19.97 5.47
N ILE A 124 14.81 -20.32 6.42
CA ILE A 124 15.07 -20.08 7.84
C ILE A 124 15.43 -21.42 8.44
N ASP A 125 16.73 -21.68 8.57
CA ASP A 125 17.21 -22.81 9.36
C ASP A 125 17.14 -22.42 10.84
N ILE A 126 16.01 -22.74 11.48
CA ILE A 126 15.81 -22.52 12.91
C ILE A 126 15.93 -23.87 13.60
N LYS A 127 17.00 -24.06 14.38
CA LYS A 127 17.06 -25.16 15.33
C LYS A 127 16.18 -24.82 16.53
N PRO A 128 15.14 -25.60 16.84
CA PRO A 128 14.31 -25.35 18.01
C PRO A 128 15.13 -25.55 19.29
N ILE A 129 15.14 -24.54 20.16
CA ILE A 129 15.95 -24.50 21.40
C ILE A 129 15.23 -25.23 22.56
N GLY A 130 14.03 -25.78 22.32
CA GLY A 130 13.20 -26.42 23.35
C GLY A 130 12.62 -25.45 24.39
N LYS A 131 12.83 -24.13 24.23
CA LYS A 131 12.29 -23.08 25.08
C LYS A 131 11.13 -22.38 24.37
N THR A 132 10.00 -22.29 25.07
CA THR A 132 8.79 -21.58 24.61
C THR A 132 8.58 -20.37 25.49
N ILE A 133 8.30 -19.21 24.88
CA ILE A 133 7.95 -17.98 25.58
C ILE A 133 6.54 -17.60 25.17
N GLY A 134 5.65 -17.41 26.15
CA GLY A 134 4.34 -16.83 25.91
C GLY A 134 4.45 -15.31 25.75
N LEU A 135 3.84 -14.74 24.71
CA LEU A 135 3.77 -13.31 24.51
C LEU A 135 2.31 -12.85 24.66
N ASP A 136 2.02 -12.06 25.68
CA ASP A 136 0.73 -11.40 25.86
C ASP A 136 0.80 -9.95 25.34
N VAL A 137 -0.02 -9.62 24.34
CA VAL A 137 -0.02 -8.31 23.68
C VAL A 137 -1.16 -7.45 24.23
N GLY A 138 -0.84 -6.27 24.77
CA GLY A 138 -1.78 -5.47 25.55
C GLY A 138 -1.93 -4.01 25.14
N LEU A 139 -2.84 -3.31 25.82
CA LEU A 139 -2.99 -1.84 25.74
C LEU A 139 -2.14 -1.11 26.80
N SER A 140 -1.82 -1.79 27.90
CA SER A 140 -0.95 -1.31 28.97
C SER A 140 0.52 -1.36 28.55
N ALA A 141 1.00 -2.55 28.17
CA ALA A 141 2.33 -2.82 27.61
C ALA A 141 2.21 -3.28 26.16
N PHE A 142 3.26 -3.08 25.35
CA PHE A 142 3.32 -3.55 23.96
C PHE A 142 3.27 -5.07 23.90
N TYR A 143 4.13 -5.74 24.68
CA TYR A 143 3.94 -7.13 25.07
C TYR A 143 4.51 -7.38 26.47
N THR A 144 4.00 -8.43 27.12
CA THR A 144 4.54 -9.03 28.33
C THR A 144 4.95 -10.45 28.01
N ASP A 145 6.16 -10.86 28.37
CA ASP A 145 6.59 -12.25 28.23
C ASP A 145 6.19 -13.09 29.46
N SER A 146 6.24 -14.42 29.33
CA SER A 146 5.96 -15.34 30.45
C SER A 146 7.01 -15.29 31.57
N GLN A 147 8.08 -14.50 31.42
CA GLN A 147 9.10 -14.23 32.44
C GLN A 147 8.85 -12.89 33.15
N GLY A 148 7.76 -12.20 32.84
CA GLY A 148 7.38 -10.92 33.44
C GLY A 148 8.05 -9.69 32.84
N GLN A 149 8.89 -9.85 31.81
CA GLN A 149 9.46 -8.71 31.08
C GLN A 149 8.38 -8.01 30.28
N LYS A 150 8.39 -6.67 30.33
CA LYS A 150 7.40 -5.82 29.68
C LYS A 150 8.09 -4.84 28.77
N VAL A 151 7.62 -4.78 27.53
CA VAL A 151 7.98 -3.69 26.61
C VAL A 151 6.90 -2.64 26.67
N GLU A 152 7.27 -1.38 26.89
CA GLU A 152 6.30 -0.29 26.99
C GLU A 152 5.57 -0.03 25.67
N ASN A 153 4.29 0.33 25.74
CA ASN A 153 3.53 0.76 24.57
C ASN A 153 3.71 2.27 24.34
N PRO A 154 4.38 2.72 23.26
CA PRO A 154 4.65 4.13 23.01
C PRO A 154 3.40 4.98 22.66
N ARG A 155 2.22 4.35 22.48
CA ARG A 155 0.92 5.02 22.33
C ARG A 155 0.90 6.18 21.32
N TYR A 156 1.60 6.04 20.19
CA TYR A 156 1.74 7.07 19.14
C TYR A 156 0.43 7.70 18.65
N LEU A 157 -0.64 6.91 18.59
CA LEU A 157 -1.93 7.41 18.17
C LEU A 157 -2.53 8.37 19.20
N ARG A 158 -2.44 8.05 20.50
CA ARG A 158 -2.98 8.88 21.58
C ARG A 158 -2.28 10.23 21.65
N SER A 159 -0.94 10.24 21.56
CA SER A 159 -0.18 11.51 21.55
C SER A 159 -0.51 12.39 20.35
N SER A 160 -0.85 11.78 19.20
CA SER A 160 -1.22 12.51 17.98
C SER A 160 -2.72 12.85 17.86
N GLU A 161 -3.57 12.33 18.75
CA GLU A 161 -5.03 12.41 18.62
C GLU A 161 -5.55 13.85 18.68
N LYS A 162 -5.05 14.65 19.63
CA LYS A 162 -5.43 16.07 19.76
C LYS A 162 -5.15 16.85 18.47
N ALA A 163 -3.98 16.61 17.86
CA ALA A 163 -3.60 17.24 16.60
C ALA A 163 -4.45 16.75 15.42
N LEU A 164 -4.75 15.45 15.35
CA LEU A 164 -5.62 14.87 14.33
C LEU A 164 -7.05 15.43 14.40
N LYS A 165 -7.65 15.50 15.60
CA LYS A 165 -8.96 16.11 15.85
C LYS A 165 -8.99 17.57 15.38
N ARG A 166 -7.96 18.35 15.70
CA ARG A 166 -7.84 19.75 15.22
C ARG A 166 -7.82 19.83 13.70
N LEU A 167 -7.02 19.01 13.03
CA LEU A 167 -6.92 18.99 11.57
C LEU A 167 -8.22 18.53 10.90
N GLN A 168 -8.91 17.53 11.46
CA GLN A 168 -10.22 17.10 10.98
C GLN A 168 -11.26 18.23 11.09
N ARG A 169 -11.32 18.94 12.21
CA ARG A 169 -12.19 20.11 12.39
C ARG A 169 -11.89 21.20 11.34
N GLN A 170 -10.61 21.46 11.06
CA GLN A 170 -10.21 22.42 10.02
C GLN A 170 -10.63 22.00 8.61
N VAL A 171 -10.63 20.70 8.30
CA VAL A 171 -11.13 20.19 7.01
C VAL A 171 -12.64 20.37 6.91
N SER A 172 -13.37 20.02 7.98
CA SER A 172 -14.84 20.09 8.02
C SER A 172 -15.36 21.52 7.84
N ARG A 173 -14.74 22.50 8.51
CA ARG A 173 -15.12 23.93 8.43
C ARG A 173 -14.86 24.59 7.08
N LYS A 174 -14.12 23.95 6.16
CA LYS A 174 -13.76 24.56 4.87
C LYS A 174 -14.75 24.16 3.78
N LYS A 175 -15.13 25.12 2.93
CA LYS A 175 -16.04 24.91 1.79
C LYS A 175 -15.61 23.69 0.95
N ASN A 176 -16.56 22.81 0.69
CA ASN A 176 -16.36 21.64 -0.18
C ASN A 176 -15.84 22.07 -1.56
N GLY A 177 -14.91 21.29 -2.12
CA GLY A 177 -14.25 21.61 -3.41
C GLY A 177 -13.17 22.70 -3.37
N SER A 178 -13.16 23.59 -2.37
CA SER A 178 -12.23 24.72 -2.33
C SER A 178 -10.75 24.31 -2.29
N ARG A 179 -9.88 25.14 -2.89
CA ARG A 179 -8.41 24.95 -2.84
C ARG A 179 -7.90 24.89 -1.39
N ASN A 180 -8.49 25.66 -0.50
CA ASN A 180 -8.15 25.67 0.93
C ASN A 180 -8.53 24.34 1.63
N ARG A 181 -9.67 23.74 1.28
CA ARG A 181 -10.03 22.40 1.77
C ARG A 181 -9.06 21.34 1.26
N LYS A 182 -8.67 21.38 -0.01
CA LYS A 182 -7.66 20.47 -0.58
C LYS A 182 -6.32 20.55 0.18
N LYS A 183 -5.86 21.77 0.49
CA LYS A 183 -4.65 21.99 1.32
C LYS A 183 -4.80 21.40 2.73
N ALA A 184 -5.95 21.59 3.37
CA ALA A 184 -6.23 21.04 4.71
C ALA A 184 -6.29 19.51 4.72
N ILE A 185 -6.90 18.89 3.71
CA ILE A 185 -6.95 17.42 3.54
C ILE A 185 -5.53 16.87 3.39
N ASN A 186 -4.65 17.53 2.62
CA ASN A 186 -3.27 17.10 2.50
C ASN A 186 -2.52 17.14 3.85
N ARG A 187 -2.66 18.25 4.60
CA ARG A 187 -2.07 18.37 5.95
C ARG A 187 -2.55 17.26 6.90
N LEU A 188 -3.86 16.98 6.90
CA LEU A 188 -4.43 15.87 7.66
C LEU A 188 -3.84 14.52 7.21
N GLY A 189 -3.76 14.28 5.90
CA GLY A 189 -3.17 13.06 5.32
C GLY A 189 -1.71 12.86 5.72
N ARG A 190 -0.89 13.92 5.70
CA ARG A 190 0.51 13.87 6.15
C ARG A 190 0.64 13.53 7.64
N LYS A 191 -0.25 14.05 8.50
CA LYS A 191 -0.25 13.71 9.93
C LYS A 191 -0.64 12.24 10.16
N HIS A 192 -1.66 11.73 9.45
CA HIS A 192 -2.00 10.31 9.49
C HIS A 192 -0.84 9.42 9.01
N LEU A 193 -0.16 9.84 7.95
CA LEU A 193 1.01 9.12 7.44
C LEU A 193 2.15 9.06 8.47
N LYS A 194 2.44 10.17 9.16
CA LYS A 194 3.45 10.20 10.24
C LYS A 194 3.12 9.19 11.33
N VAL A 195 1.87 9.17 11.81
CA VAL A 195 1.43 8.21 12.83
C VAL A 195 1.53 6.77 12.32
N SER A 196 1.18 6.53 11.05
CA SER A 196 1.31 5.19 10.45
C SER A 196 2.77 4.73 10.31
N ARG A 197 3.72 5.64 10.04
CA ARG A 197 5.16 5.31 9.97
C ARG A 197 5.73 4.98 11.34
N GLN A 198 5.44 5.81 12.35
CA GLN A 198 5.85 5.57 13.73
C GLN A 198 5.38 4.20 14.24
N ARG A 199 4.15 3.82 13.91
CA ARG A 199 3.59 2.50 14.25
C ARG A 199 4.20 1.33 13.49
N LYS A 200 4.82 1.55 12.33
CA LYS A 200 5.44 0.48 11.53
C LYS A 200 6.93 0.29 11.84
N GLU A 201 7.58 1.36 12.28
CA GLU A 201 9.01 1.33 12.63
C GLU A 201 9.23 0.73 14.02
N GLN A 202 8.23 0.78 14.91
CA GLN A 202 8.38 0.40 16.31
C GLN A 202 7.42 -0.69 16.80
N CYS A 203 6.43 -1.07 15.99
CA CYS A 203 5.62 -2.27 16.24
C CYS A 203 5.97 -3.30 15.18
#